data_AF-A0A2E7JAA4-F1
#
_entry.id   AF-A0A2E7JAA4-F1
#
_cell.length_a   1.000
_cell.length_b   1.000
_cell.length_c   1.000
_cell.angle_alpha   90.00
_cell.angle_beta   90.00
_cell.angle_gamma   90.00
#
_symmetry.space_group_name_H-M   'P 1'
#
loop_
_entity.id
_entity.type
_entity.pdbx_description
1 polymer ?
#
loop_
_entity_poly.entity_id
_entity_poly.type
_entity_poly.pdbx_seq_one_letter_code
_entity_poly.pdbx_strand_id
1 'polypeptide(L)'
;MIQPAPLRKPLYSDAGSGVIFNLSGELIIGNQVLPEGVIMLPTKKISEDIVMAPGAELAGIRFLPSDFAYPRLIVLGGSEGALVANLLAAELNTIDATVAFNGGGRMFIDDVLHSIRTGAASSEEAAKAAQGFLGFSNHVLSSEPSDLEVSGHGYRWWHQMLSIDQLNVLKAVNTPLLVIQGGLDTSVSPDEVNEMIESLRKVQKDNIDFIPYENLDHTFNDEQEVSHQDEVVEDIRQWLKSKLI
;
A
#
# COMPACT_ATOMS: atom_id res chain seq x y z
N MET A 1 -16.74 -22.45 -17.01
CA MET A 1 -18.19 -22.47 -17.31
C MET A 1 -18.60 -21.05 -17.64
N ILE A 2 -19.17 -20.81 -18.83
CA ILE A 2 -19.64 -19.47 -19.23
C ILE A 2 -20.91 -19.17 -18.43
N GLN A 3 -20.98 -18.00 -17.78
CA GLN A 3 -22.18 -17.61 -17.05
C GLN A 3 -23.36 -17.44 -18.03
N PRO A 4 -24.55 -17.99 -17.74
CA PRO A 4 -25.68 -17.99 -18.67
C PRO A 4 -26.42 -16.64 -18.75
N ALA A 5 -26.13 -15.69 -17.86
CA ALA A 5 -26.76 -14.37 -17.80
C ALA A 5 -25.76 -13.30 -17.29
N PRO A 6 -25.99 -12.01 -17.60
CA PRO A 6 -25.14 -10.93 -17.11
C PRO A 6 -25.11 -10.88 -15.57
N LEU A 7 -23.92 -10.67 -15.00
CA LEU A 7 -23.74 -10.50 -13.55
C LEU A 7 -23.83 -9.03 -13.19
N ARG A 8 -24.81 -8.67 -12.34
CA ARG A 8 -24.96 -7.32 -11.78
C ARG A 8 -24.52 -7.31 -10.32
N LYS A 9 -23.68 -6.35 -9.94
CA LYS A 9 -23.18 -6.18 -8.56
C LYS A 9 -23.15 -4.68 -8.18
N PRO A 10 -23.35 -4.35 -6.90
CA PRO A 10 -23.13 -2.99 -6.43
C PRO A 10 -21.65 -2.61 -6.53
N LEU A 11 -21.40 -1.39 -6.95
CA LEU A 11 -20.12 -0.73 -7.06
C LEU A 11 -20.13 0.46 -6.10
N TYR A 12 -19.46 0.34 -4.97
CA TYR A 12 -19.53 1.39 -3.93
C TYR A 12 -18.85 2.71 -4.37
N SER A 13 -18.91 3.76 -3.54
CA SER A 13 -18.13 4.98 -3.80
C SER A 13 -16.64 4.66 -3.86
N ASP A 14 -15.93 5.30 -4.78
CA ASP A 14 -14.48 5.16 -4.96
C ASP A 14 -13.84 6.54 -4.85
N ALA A 15 -12.81 6.65 -4.01
CA ALA A 15 -12.03 7.88 -3.83
C ALA A 15 -10.99 8.10 -4.95
N GLY A 16 -11.02 7.31 -6.03
CA GLY A 16 -10.03 7.32 -7.11
C GLY A 16 -8.92 6.28 -6.90
N SER A 17 -9.21 5.24 -6.12
CA SER A 17 -8.28 4.17 -5.74
C SER A 17 -8.46 2.88 -6.54
N GLY A 18 -9.58 2.74 -7.26
CA GLY A 18 -9.88 1.54 -8.02
C GLY A 18 -9.19 1.51 -9.38
N VAL A 19 -8.38 0.47 -9.61
CA VAL A 19 -7.91 0.09 -10.94
C VAL A 19 -8.70 -1.14 -11.38
N ILE A 20 -9.32 -1.08 -12.56
CA ILE A 20 -10.03 -2.18 -13.18
C ILE A 20 -9.35 -2.55 -14.50
N PHE A 21 -9.22 -3.84 -14.76
CA PHE A 21 -8.75 -4.42 -16.00
C PHE A 21 -9.93 -5.13 -16.66
N ASN A 22 -10.47 -4.55 -17.73
CA ASN A 22 -11.44 -5.22 -18.58
C ASN A 22 -10.66 -6.07 -19.59
N LEU A 23 -10.52 -7.37 -19.31
CA LEU A 23 -9.65 -8.28 -20.06
C LEU A 23 -10.33 -8.82 -21.32
N SER A 24 -11.65 -8.94 -21.30
CA SER A 24 -12.47 -9.22 -22.47
C SER A 24 -13.95 -8.99 -22.17
N GLY A 25 -14.74 -8.64 -23.19
CA GLY A 25 -16.20 -8.57 -23.10
C GLY A 25 -16.74 -7.23 -22.60
N GLU A 26 -18.07 -7.11 -22.65
CA GLU A 26 -18.75 -5.84 -22.34
C GLU A 26 -18.90 -5.65 -20.82
N LEU A 27 -18.41 -4.51 -20.35
CA LEU A 27 -18.51 -4.05 -18.97
C LEU A 27 -19.28 -2.73 -18.91
N ILE A 28 -20.25 -2.62 -18.01
CA ILE A 28 -21.05 -1.40 -17.82
C ILE A 28 -20.98 -0.96 -16.36
N ILE A 29 -20.65 0.30 -16.10
CA ILE A 29 -20.75 0.93 -14.78
C ILE A 29 -21.81 2.04 -14.84
N GLY A 30 -22.88 1.91 -14.05
CA GLY A 30 -24.05 2.77 -14.14
C GLY A 30 -24.64 2.74 -15.56
N ASN A 31 -24.49 3.85 -16.30
CA ASN A 31 -24.92 3.97 -17.70
C ASN A 31 -23.76 4.00 -18.70
N GLN A 32 -22.52 3.77 -18.26
CA GLN A 32 -21.33 3.89 -19.09
C GLN A 32 -20.81 2.52 -19.49
N VAL A 33 -20.70 2.27 -20.79
CA VAL A 33 -19.97 1.12 -21.33
C VAL A 33 -18.47 1.40 -21.26
N LEU A 34 -17.71 0.45 -20.73
CA LEU A 34 -16.28 0.54 -20.54
C LEU A 34 -15.54 -0.28 -21.60
N PRO A 35 -14.47 0.28 -22.22
CA PRO A 35 -13.68 -0.44 -23.20
C PRO A 35 -12.87 -1.57 -22.55
N GLU A 36 -12.37 -2.50 -23.36
CA GLU A 36 -11.32 -3.43 -22.92
C GLU A 36 -10.02 -2.66 -22.64
N GLY A 37 -9.25 -3.10 -21.64
CA GLY A 37 -8.01 -2.47 -21.20
C GLY A 37 -7.98 -2.07 -19.73
N VAL A 38 -6.98 -1.25 -19.37
CA VAL A 38 -6.80 -0.73 -18.01
C VAL A 38 -7.64 0.54 -17.83
N ILE A 39 -8.42 0.57 -16.76
CA ILE A 39 -9.38 1.62 -16.45
C ILE A 39 -9.12 2.10 -15.04
N MET A 40 -8.67 3.34 -14.91
CA MET A 40 -8.70 4.04 -13.62
C MET A 40 -10.11 4.55 -13.37
N LEU A 41 -10.69 4.16 -12.23
CA LEU A 41 -12.02 4.62 -11.87
C LEU A 41 -11.98 6.08 -11.42
N PRO A 42 -12.88 6.94 -11.94
CA PRO A 42 -12.97 8.32 -11.49
C PRO A 42 -13.49 8.38 -10.06
N THR A 43 -13.08 9.41 -9.30
CA THR A 43 -13.63 9.69 -7.97
C THR A 43 -15.16 9.81 -8.05
N LYS A 44 -15.88 8.89 -7.41
CA LYS A 44 -17.35 8.81 -7.41
C LYS A 44 -17.85 8.72 -5.97
N LYS A 45 -18.58 9.75 -5.54
CA LYS A 45 -19.16 9.85 -4.17
C LYS A 45 -20.48 9.07 -4.00
N ILE A 46 -20.96 8.40 -5.04
CA ILE A 46 -22.25 7.69 -5.07
C ILE A 46 -21.99 6.28 -5.58
N SER A 47 -22.64 5.29 -4.97
CA SER A 47 -22.58 3.89 -5.40
C SER A 47 -23.38 3.69 -6.69
N GLU A 48 -22.90 2.81 -7.56
CA GLU A 48 -23.48 2.46 -8.87
C GLU A 48 -23.64 0.94 -8.98
N ASP A 49 -24.15 0.44 -10.11
CA ASP A 49 -24.06 -0.98 -10.45
C ASP A 49 -22.96 -1.22 -11.48
N ILE A 50 -22.22 -2.31 -11.33
CA ILE A 50 -21.37 -2.89 -12.38
C ILE A 50 -22.09 -4.09 -12.99
N VAL A 51 -22.13 -4.15 -14.32
CA VAL A 51 -22.75 -5.22 -15.10
C VAL A 51 -21.72 -5.81 -16.03
N MET A 52 -21.53 -7.12 -15.94
CA MET A 52 -20.65 -7.90 -16.81
C MET A 52 -21.49 -8.77 -17.74
N ALA A 53 -21.31 -8.64 -19.05
CA ALA A 53 -21.98 -9.51 -20.03
C ALA A 53 -21.48 -10.97 -19.91
N PRO A 54 -22.25 -11.96 -20.40
CA PRO A 54 -21.80 -13.36 -20.45
C PRO A 54 -20.44 -13.49 -21.13
N GLY A 55 -19.46 -14.02 -20.40
CA GLY A 55 -18.09 -14.23 -20.90
C GLY A 55 -17.14 -13.05 -20.68
N ALA A 56 -17.56 -11.97 -20.03
CA ALA A 56 -16.66 -10.87 -19.69
C ALA A 56 -15.68 -11.28 -18.58
N GLU A 57 -14.42 -10.86 -18.72
CA GLU A 57 -13.34 -11.12 -17.78
C GLU A 57 -12.84 -9.81 -17.17
N LEU A 58 -12.91 -9.72 -15.83
CA LEU A 58 -12.59 -8.53 -15.06
C LEU A 58 -11.56 -8.87 -13.97
N ALA A 59 -10.53 -8.04 -13.84
CA ALA A 59 -9.67 -8.01 -12.67
C ALA A 59 -9.64 -6.59 -12.10
N GLY A 60 -9.32 -6.41 -10.83
CA GLY A 60 -9.19 -5.07 -10.27
C GLY A 60 -8.65 -5.03 -8.86
N ILE A 61 -8.02 -3.91 -8.52
CA ILE A 61 -7.55 -3.58 -7.18
C ILE A 61 -8.64 -2.70 -6.58
N ARG A 62 -9.41 -3.26 -5.65
CA ARG A 62 -10.45 -2.51 -4.93
C ARG A 62 -10.67 -3.10 -3.56
N PHE A 63 -10.73 -2.25 -2.54
CA PHE A 63 -11.10 -2.67 -1.19
C PHE A 63 -12.61 -2.94 -1.12
N LEU A 64 -12.97 -4.22 -0.97
CA LEU A 64 -14.33 -4.66 -0.64
C LEU A 64 -14.23 -5.91 0.23
N PRO A 65 -14.37 -5.80 1.56
CA PRO A 65 -14.81 -6.93 2.35
C PRO A 65 -16.32 -7.06 2.12
N SER A 66 -16.74 -7.96 1.23
CA SER A 66 -18.13 -8.43 1.25
C SER A 66 -18.18 -9.91 0.91
N ASP A 67 -18.96 -10.64 1.71
CA ASP A 67 -19.44 -12.03 1.80
C ASP A 67 -19.26 -13.06 0.65
N PHE A 68 -18.38 -12.82 -0.32
CA PHE A 68 -17.92 -13.81 -1.26
C PHE A 68 -16.56 -14.31 -0.78
N ALA A 69 -16.46 -15.61 -0.51
CA ALA A 69 -15.18 -16.28 -0.32
C ALA A 69 -14.45 -16.24 -1.67
N TYR A 70 -13.61 -15.23 -1.87
CA TYR A 70 -12.64 -15.27 -2.95
C TYR A 70 -11.79 -16.52 -2.76
N PRO A 71 -11.64 -17.39 -3.77
CA PRO A 71 -10.77 -18.56 -3.64
C PRO A 71 -9.33 -18.18 -3.32
N ARG A 72 -8.92 -16.97 -3.76
CA ARG A 72 -7.69 -16.31 -3.37
C ARG A 72 -7.88 -14.79 -3.28
N LEU A 73 -7.44 -14.18 -2.18
CA LEU A 73 -7.41 -12.75 -1.92
C LEU A 73 -5.97 -12.30 -1.69
N ILE A 74 -5.46 -11.44 -2.57
CA ILE A 74 -4.12 -10.85 -2.45
C ILE A 74 -4.31 -9.35 -2.19
N VAL A 75 -3.55 -8.81 -1.25
CA VAL A 75 -3.55 -7.38 -0.94
C VAL A 75 -2.19 -6.80 -1.28
N LEU A 76 -2.17 -5.66 -1.97
CA LEU A 76 -0.94 -4.97 -2.31
C LEU A 76 -1.05 -3.46 -2.04
N GLY A 77 0.05 -2.86 -1.62
CA GLY A 77 0.08 -1.43 -1.32
C GLY A 77 1.49 -0.86 -1.31
N GLY A 78 1.62 0.38 -1.80
CA GLY A 78 2.85 1.15 -1.82
C GLY A 78 2.77 2.39 -0.95
N SER A 79 3.90 2.86 -0.42
CA SER A 79 3.95 4.05 0.46
C SER A 79 2.96 3.90 1.63
N GLU A 80 2.09 4.88 1.90
CA GLU A 80 1.02 4.74 2.91
C GLU A 80 0.13 3.49 2.68
N GLY A 81 -0.09 3.11 1.42
CA GLY A 81 -0.85 1.91 1.07
C GLY A 81 -0.21 0.61 1.58
N ALA A 82 1.11 0.58 1.76
CA ALA A 82 1.82 -0.57 2.32
C ALA A 82 1.44 -0.79 3.79
N LEU A 83 1.35 0.29 4.58
CA LEU A 83 0.86 0.22 5.96
C LEU A 83 -0.59 -0.27 6.00
N VAL A 84 -1.46 0.24 5.13
CA VAL A 84 -2.86 -0.19 5.04
C VAL A 84 -2.96 -1.68 4.69
N ALA A 85 -2.15 -2.15 3.74
CA ALA A 85 -2.10 -3.57 3.36
C ALA A 85 -1.65 -4.45 4.54
N ASN A 86 -0.64 -4.02 5.30
CA ASN A 86 -0.12 -4.73 6.47
C ASN A 86 -1.14 -4.78 7.62
N LEU A 87 -1.83 -3.67 7.89
CA LEU A 87 -2.91 -3.62 8.89
C LEU A 87 -4.04 -4.60 8.52
N LEU A 88 -4.46 -4.60 7.26
CA LEU A 88 -5.50 -5.51 6.80
C LEU A 88 -5.06 -6.99 6.91
N ALA A 89 -3.80 -7.28 6.58
CA ALA A 89 -3.21 -8.62 6.70
C ALA A 89 -3.03 -9.08 8.15
N ALA A 90 -2.83 -8.16 9.09
CA ALA A 90 -2.76 -8.44 10.52
C ALA A 90 -4.14 -8.76 11.11
N GLU A 91 -5.21 -8.21 10.53
CA GLU A 91 -6.59 -8.40 11.00
C GLU A 91 -7.31 -9.57 10.32
N LEU A 92 -7.07 -9.81 9.03
CA LEU A 92 -7.82 -10.77 8.22
C LEU A 92 -7.01 -12.02 7.87
N ASN A 93 -7.45 -13.16 8.40
CA ASN A 93 -6.90 -14.47 8.04
C ASN A 93 -7.37 -14.98 6.66
N THR A 94 -8.22 -14.23 5.95
CA THR A 94 -8.73 -14.59 4.61
C THR A 94 -7.83 -14.10 3.48
N ILE A 95 -6.72 -13.42 3.80
CA ILE A 95 -5.76 -12.94 2.81
C ILE A 95 -4.74 -14.05 2.54
N ASP A 96 -4.60 -14.47 1.30
CA ASP A 96 -3.67 -15.53 0.91
C ASP A 96 -2.23 -15.03 0.74
N ALA A 97 -2.04 -13.76 0.38
CA ALA A 97 -0.73 -13.12 0.32
C ALA A 97 -0.83 -11.59 0.41
N THR A 98 0.23 -10.97 0.91
CA THR A 98 0.36 -9.50 0.98
C THR A 98 1.65 -9.04 0.33
N VAL A 99 1.60 -7.93 -0.42
CA VAL A 99 2.78 -7.28 -1.00
C VAL A 99 2.81 -5.81 -0.55
N ALA A 100 3.82 -5.45 0.22
CA ALA A 100 4.01 -4.11 0.76
C ALA A 100 5.31 -3.54 0.21
N PHE A 101 5.26 -2.36 -0.43
CA PHE A 101 6.44 -1.79 -1.07
C PHE A 101 6.67 -0.32 -0.70
N ASN A 102 7.92 0.05 -0.42
CA ASN A 102 8.34 1.40 -0.02
C ASN A 102 7.48 2.00 1.11
N GLY A 103 7.14 1.19 2.11
CA GLY A 103 6.21 1.53 3.20
C GLY A 103 6.85 2.13 4.46
N GLY A 104 8.18 2.16 4.51
CA GLY A 104 8.95 2.70 5.63
C GLY A 104 9.15 1.74 6.80
N GLY A 105 9.92 2.23 7.76
CA GLY A 105 10.43 1.46 8.89
C GLY A 105 9.43 1.24 10.01
N ARG A 106 9.93 0.91 11.21
CA ARG A 106 9.06 0.57 12.34
C ARG A 106 8.13 1.71 12.76
N MET A 107 8.66 2.93 12.84
CA MET A 107 7.94 4.09 13.32
C MET A 107 7.94 5.18 12.25
N PHE A 108 6.75 5.68 11.91
CA PHE A 108 6.60 6.73 10.89
C PHE A 108 7.40 8.01 11.21
N ILE A 109 7.63 8.29 12.49
CA ILE A 109 8.44 9.45 12.91
C ILE A 109 9.87 9.38 12.34
N ASP A 110 10.48 8.19 12.28
CA ASP A 110 11.84 8.00 11.82
C ASP A 110 11.93 8.13 10.29
N ASP A 111 10.90 7.69 9.58
CA ASP A 111 10.75 7.90 8.13
C ASP A 111 10.64 9.39 7.77
N VAL A 112 9.84 10.16 8.52
CA VAL A 112 9.74 11.61 8.29
C VAL A 112 11.06 12.31 8.63
N LEU A 113 11.75 11.91 9.71
CA LEU A 113 13.07 12.44 10.04
C LEU A 113 14.12 12.10 8.97
N HIS A 114 14.06 10.92 8.38
CA HIS A 114 14.84 10.55 7.20
C HIS A 114 14.55 11.49 6.03
N SER A 115 13.27 11.67 5.66
CA SER A 115 12.88 12.56 4.57
C SER A 115 13.31 14.01 4.77
N ILE A 116 13.23 14.52 6.00
CA ILE A 116 13.75 15.85 6.35
C ILE A 116 15.27 15.92 6.10
N ARG A 117 16.03 14.89 6.50
CA ARG A 117 17.49 14.88 6.35
C ARG A 117 17.93 14.80 4.89
N THR A 118 17.23 13.99 4.08
CA THR A 118 17.55 13.79 2.66
C THR A 118 17.11 14.98 1.80
N GLY A 119 16.02 15.66 2.15
CA GLY A 119 15.49 16.80 1.41
C GLY A 119 16.05 18.18 1.78
N ALA A 120 16.74 18.32 2.92
CA ALA A 120 17.25 19.60 3.38
C ALA A 120 18.49 20.07 2.60
N ALA A 121 18.62 21.38 2.38
CA ALA A 121 19.78 21.95 1.69
C ALA A 121 21.04 22.00 2.58
N SER A 122 20.87 21.87 3.91
CA SER A 122 21.97 21.87 4.87
C SER A 122 21.64 21.08 6.14
N SER A 123 22.68 20.68 6.88
CA SER A 123 22.52 20.00 8.17
C SER A 123 21.85 20.87 9.24
N GLU A 124 22.06 22.19 9.21
CA GLU A 124 21.41 23.13 10.14
C GLU A 124 19.90 23.22 9.87
N GLU A 125 19.52 23.31 8.59
CA GLU A 125 18.11 23.28 8.18
C GLU A 125 17.44 21.96 8.57
N ALA A 126 18.09 20.83 8.29
CA ALA A 126 17.62 19.51 8.67
C ALA A 126 17.39 19.41 10.19
N ALA A 127 18.35 19.87 11.00
CA ALA A 127 18.26 19.83 12.45
C ALA A 127 17.09 20.67 12.99
N LYS A 128 16.89 21.87 12.43
CA LYS A 128 15.78 22.75 12.83
C LYS A 128 14.42 22.15 12.45
N ALA A 129 14.29 21.63 11.22
CA ALA A 129 13.08 20.99 10.75
C ALA A 129 12.76 19.73 11.56
N ALA A 130 13.76 18.89 11.82
CA ALA A 130 13.64 17.70 12.67
C ALA A 130 13.17 18.08 14.10
N GLN A 131 13.77 19.10 14.71
CA GLN A 131 13.35 19.56 16.04
C GLN A 131 11.90 20.07 16.04
N GLY A 132 11.50 20.82 15.01
CA GLY A 132 10.12 21.27 14.84
C GLY A 132 9.15 20.10 14.71
N PHE A 133 9.49 19.10 13.90
CA PHE A 133 8.67 17.92 13.71
C PHE A 133 8.56 17.06 14.98
N LEU A 134 9.66 16.87 15.73
CA LEU A 134 9.61 16.19 17.03
C LEU A 134 8.67 16.88 18.02
N GLY A 135 8.70 18.21 18.07
CA GLY A 135 7.78 19.01 18.89
C GLY A 135 6.32 18.84 18.47
N PHE A 136 6.06 18.88 17.15
CA PHE A 136 4.75 18.61 16.57
C PHE A 136 4.24 17.20 16.92
N SER A 137 5.06 16.17 16.69
CA SER A 137 4.71 14.78 16.95
C SER A 137 4.40 14.56 18.43
N ASN A 138 5.20 15.12 19.34
CA ASN A 138 4.93 15.06 20.77
C ASN A 138 3.62 15.78 21.14
N HIS A 139 3.34 16.94 20.54
CA HIS A 139 2.08 17.65 20.76
C HIS A 139 0.88 16.81 20.30
N VAL A 140 0.92 16.24 19.09
CA VAL A 140 -0.14 15.38 18.56
C VAL A 140 -0.37 14.17 19.46
N LEU A 141 0.67 13.48 19.91
CA LEU A 141 0.55 12.27 20.73
C LEU A 141 0.11 12.52 22.19
N SER A 142 0.23 13.76 22.69
CA SER A 142 -0.05 14.10 24.09
C SER A 142 -1.26 15.02 24.30
N SER A 143 -1.93 15.42 23.22
CA SER A 143 -3.08 16.33 23.29
C SER A 143 -4.41 15.60 23.09
N GLU A 144 -5.51 16.30 23.39
CA GLU A 144 -6.84 15.85 22.99
C GLU A 144 -7.08 16.12 21.49
N PRO A 145 -7.98 15.36 20.83
CA PRO A 145 -8.34 15.60 19.45
C PRO A 145 -8.74 17.05 19.16
N SER A 146 -8.21 17.59 18.07
CA SER A 146 -8.41 19.00 17.65
C SER A 146 -8.77 19.11 16.16
N ASP A 147 -9.01 20.33 15.71
CA ASP A 147 -9.20 20.72 14.31
C ASP A 147 -7.88 20.94 13.54
N LEU A 148 -6.75 20.47 14.10
CA LEU A 148 -5.44 20.50 13.46
C LEU A 148 -5.50 19.89 12.06
N GLU A 149 -4.99 20.65 11.09
CA GLU A 149 -4.74 20.21 9.71
C GLU A 149 -3.33 20.65 9.30
N VAL A 150 -2.48 19.69 8.97
CA VAL A 150 -1.09 19.93 8.54
C VAL A 150 -0.80 19.04 7.34
N SER A 151 -0.28 19.64 6.27
CA SER A 151 0.04 18.96 5.01
C SER A 151 -1.14 18.19 4.40
N GLY A 152 -2.37 18.69 4.58
CA GLY A 152 -3.59 18.04 4.07
C GLY A 152 -4.11 16.88 4.93
N HIS A 153 -3.47 16.60 6.08
CA HIS A 153 -3.90 15.56 7.01
C HIS A 153 -4.40 16.16 8.32
N GLY A 154 -5.54 15.65 8.79
CA GLY A 154 -6.14 16.05 10.06
C GLY A 154 -5.48 15.39 11.28
N TYR A 155 -5.77 15.90 12.47
CA TYR A 155 -5.29 15.37 13.76
C TYR A 155 -5.31 13.85 13.86
N ARG A 156 -6.45 13.22 13.50
CA ARG A 156 -6.65 11.76 13.65
C ARG A 156 -5.65 10.96 12.83
N TRP A 157 -5.38 11.40 11.60
CA TRP A 157 -4.41 10.74 10.73
C TRP A 157 -3.01 10.87 11.32
N TRP A 158 -2.60 12.07 11.74
CA TRP A 158 -1.30 12.29 12.35
C TRP A 158 -1.11 11.48 13.62
N HIS A 159 -2.10 11.50 14.52
CA HIS A 159 -2.05 10.70 15.73
C HIS A 159 -1.95 9.21 15.41
N GLN A 160 -2.74 8.71 14.45
CA GLN A 160 -2.70 7.31 14.04
C GLN A 160 -1.33 6.92 13.49
N MET A 161 -0.82 7.64 12.48
CA MET A 161 0.46 7.35 11.84
C MET A 161 1.63 7.38 12.83
N LEU A 162 1.64 8.35 13.74
CA LEU A 162 2.68 8.46 14.77
C LEU A 162 2.57 7.41 15.89
N SER A 163 1.39 6.79 16.06
CA SER A 163 1.16 5.80 17.12
C SER A 163 1.37 4.36 16.67
N ILE A 164 1.31 4.07 15.37
CA ILE A 164 1.42 2.70 14.88
C ILE A 164 2.88 2.23 14.94
N ASP A 165 3.06 1.06 15.54
CA ASP A 165 4.32 0.30 15.53
C ASP A 165 4.25 -0.78 14.44
N GLN A 166 4.87 -0.52 13.29
CA GLN A 166 4.80 -1.42 12.13
C GLN A 166 5.42 -2.79 12.44
N LEU A 167 6.41 -2.88 13.34
CA LEU A 167 6.99 -4.16 13.75
C LEU A 167 5.94 -5.03 14.45
N ASN A 168 5.07 -4.43 15.28
CA ASN A 168 3.98 -5.18 15.92
C ASN A 168 2.90 -5.60 14.92
N VAL A 169 2.59 -4.73 13.94
CA VAL A 169 1.67 -5.07 12.85
C VAL A 169 2.19 -6.28 12.07
N LEU A 170 3.45 -6.23 11.61
CA LEU A 170 4.06 -7.33 10.84
C LEU A 170 4.20 -8.62 11.66
N LYS A 171 4.42 -8.54 12.97
CA LYS A 171 4.40 -9.71 13.86
C LYS A 171 3.02 -10.39 13.92
N ALA A 172 1.94 -9.64 13.74
CA ALA A 172 0.58 -10.17 13.78
C ALA A 172 0.13 -10.81 12.45
N VAL A 173 0.77 -10.48 11.32
CA VAL A 173 0.46 -11.06 10.01
C VAL A 173 0.86 -12.53 9.97
N ASN A 174 -0.10 -13.44 9.74
CA ASN A 174 0.16 -14.90 9.72
C ASN A 174 0.24 -15.52 8.32
N THR A 175 0.00 -14.71 7.30
CA THR A 175 -0.06 -15.13 5.90
C THR A 175 1.25 -14.74 5.19
N PRO A 176 1.59 -15.32 4.03
CA PRO A 176 2.74 -14.91 3.25
C PRO A 176 2.73 -13.40 3.00
N LEU A 177 3.82 -12.71 3.32
CA LEU A 177 3.98 -11.28 3.11
C LEU A 177 5.32 -10.99 2.46
N LEU A 178 5.32 -10.19 1.41
CA LEU A 178 6.51 -9.67 0.75
C LEU A 178 6.68 -8.19 1.10
N VAL A 179 7.82 -7.84 1.68
CA VAL A 179 8.27 -6.45 1.84
C VAL A 179 9.27 -6.14 0.73
N ILE A 180 9.08 -5.01 0.05
CA ILE A 180 9.99 -4.49 -0.97
C ILE A 180 10.42 -3.08 -0.57
N GLN A 181 11.70 -2.76 -0.71
CA GLN A 181 12.21 -1.42 -0.40
C GLN A 181 13.30 -0.99 -1.38
N GLY A 182 13.14 0.20 -1.96
CA GLY A 182 14.20 0.91 -2.67
C GLY A 182 15.27 1.42 -1.70
N GLY A 183 16.55 1.18 -1.99
CA GLY A 183 17.69 1.56 -1.15
C GLY A 183 18.11 3.03 -1.28
N LEU A 184 17.69 3.70 -2.35
CA LEU A 184 17.86 5.15 -2.55
C LEU A 184 16.59 5.94 -2.19
N ASP A 185 15.64 5.31 -1.50
CA ASP A 185 14.40 5.96 -1.08
C ASP A 185 14.70 7.13 -0.14
N THR A 186 14.22 8.31 -0.52
CA THR A 186 14.35 9.55 0.25
C THR A 186 13.07 9.94 0.97
N SER A 187 11.96 9.25 0.71
CA SER A 187 10.64 9.53 1.32
C SER A 187 10.44 8.74 2.61
N VAL A 188 10.91 7.50 2.65
CA VAL A 188 10.94 6.65 3.85
C VAL A 188 12.34 6.05 4.03
N SER A 189 12.68 5.57 5.22
CA SER A 189 14.05 5.16 5.53
C SER A 189 14.33 3.69 5.21
N PRO A 190 15.21 3.37 4.24
CA PRO A 190 15.61 1.99 3.96
C PRO A 190 16.35 1.34 5.14
N ASP A 191 17.12 2.13 5.89
CA ASP A 191 17.84 1.66 7.08
C ASP A 191 16.86 1.19 8.17
N GLU A 192 15.82 1.99 8.47
CA GLU A 192 14.79 1.61 9.45
C GLU A 192 13.99 0.37 9.00
N VAL A 193 13.79 0.20 7.68
CA VAL A 193 13.19 -1.03 7.12
C VAL A 193 14.11 -2.21 7.35
N ASN A 194 15.40 -2.09 7.06
CA ASN A 194 16.39 -3.15 7.29
C ASN A 194 16.42 -3.58 8.77
N GLU A 195 16.46 -2.63 9.70
CA GLU A 195 16.42 -2.90 11.15
C GLU A 195 15.12 -3.60 11.59
N MET A 196 13.99 -3.20 11.01
CA MET A 196 12.69 -3.85 11.25
C MET A 196 12.68 -5.29 10.75
N ILE A 197 13.19 -5.55 9.53
CA ILE A 197 13.29 -6.90 8.97
C ILE A 197 14.23 -7.78 9.79
N GLU A 198 15.37 -7.25 10.24
CA GLU A 198 16.26 -7.98 11.15
C GLU A 198 15.58 -8.34 12.48
N SER A 199 14.78 -7.42 13.02
CA SER A 199 14.00 -7.66 14.24
C SER A 199 12.96 -8.76 14.06
N LEU A 200 12.33 -8.85 12.88
CA LEU A 200 11.41 -9.93 12.51
C LEU A 200 12.13 -11.28 12.36
N ARG A 201 13.32 -11.30 11.74
CA ARG A 201 14.15 -12.51 11.62
C ARG A 201 14.61 -13.04 12.97
N LYS A 202 14.97 -12.16 13.91
CA LYS A 202 15.36 -12.54 15.30
C LYS A 202 14.26 -13.28 16.06
N VAL A 203 12.99 -13.01 15.73
CA VAL A 203 11.83 -13.71 16.32
C VAL A 203 11.29 -14.82 15.42
N GLN A 204 12.06 -15.24 14.41
CA GLN A 204 11.72 -16.34 13.48
C GLN A 204 10.39 -16.14 12.76
N LYS A 205 10.14 -14.90 12.31
CA LYS A 205 8.96 -14.58 11.49
C LYS A 205 9.19 -15.01 10.03
N ASP A 206 9.09 -16.31 9.78
CA ASP A 206 9.53 -16.92 8.51
C ASP A 206 8.52 -16.78 7.34
N ASN A 207 7.32 -16.23 7.59
CA ASN A 207 6.32 -15.96 6.55
C ASN A 207 6.51 -14.59 5.86
N ILE A 208 7.55 -13.84 6.23
CA ILE A 208 7.87 -12.53 5.65
C ILE A 208 9.13 -12.64 4.82
N ASP A 209 9.00 -12.45 3.51
CA ASP A 209 10.12 -12.31 2.58
C ASP A 209 10.45 -10.83 2.38
N PHE A 210 11.71 -10.54 2.08
CA PHE A 210 12.20 -9.17 1.88
C PHE A 210 13.07 -9.08 0.63
N ILE A 211 12.75 -8.14 -0.26
CA ILE A 211 13.53 -7.80 -1.45
C ILE A 211 14.00 -6.34 -1.33
N PRO A 212 15.28 -6.10 -1.03
CA PRO A 212 15.88 -4.78 -1.16
C PRO A 212 16.33 -4.53 -2.61
N TYR A 213 15.99 -3.37 -3.14
CA TYR A 213 16.55 -2.87 -4.41
C TYR A 213 17.54 -1.74 -4.10
N GLU A 214 18.82 -2.09 -3.93
CA GLU A 214 19.86 -1.19 -3.41
C GLU A 214 19.93 0.17 -4.12
N ASN A 215 19.73 0.19 -5.44
CA ASN A 215 19.95 1.36 -6.29
C ASN A 215 18.65 2.03 -6.76
N LEU A 216 17.50 1.71 -6.17
CA LEU A 216 16.21 2.24 -6.60
C LEU A 216 15.64 3.26 -5.59
N ASP A 217 15.04 4.33 -6.11
CA ASP A 217 14.36 5.36 -5.33
C ASP A 217 12.94 4.95 -4.88
N HIS A 218 12.20 5.90 -4.26
CA HIS A 218 10.82 5.68 -3.77
C HIS A 218 9.83 5.25 -4.86
N THR A 219 10.13 5.57 -6.13
CA THR A 219 9.28 5.27 -7.29
C THR A 219 9.84 4.15 -8.17
N PHE A 220 10.93 3.52 -7.71
CA PHE A 220 11.69 2.49 -8.43
C PHE A 220 12.45 2.98 -9.66
N ASN A 221 12.93 4.22 -9.65
CA ASN A 221 13.91 4.70 -10.63
C ASN A 221 15.33 4.53 -10.08
N ASP A 222 16.30 4.31 -10.97
CA ASP A 222 17.72 4.35 -10.62
C ASP A 222 18.29 5.78 -10.59
N GLU A 223 19.58 5.91 -10.28
CA GLU A 223 20.31 7.19 -10.29
C GLU A 223 20.34 7.89 -11.66
N GLN A 224 20.01 7.19 -12.75
CA GLN A 224 19.90 7.73 -14.10
C GLN A 224 18.45 8.08 -14.48
N GLU A 225 17.52 8.07 -13.51
CA GLU A 225 16.08 8.27 -13.69
C GLU A 225 15.43 7.23 -14.60
N VAL A 226 16.05 6.05 -14.78
CA VAL A 226 15.46 4.94 -15.53
C VAL A 226 14.55 4.16 -14.59
N SER A 227 13.30 3.96 -15.01
CA SER A 227 12.32 3.17 -14.26
C SER A 227 12.59 1.68 -14.37
N HIS A 228 12.57 0.99 -13.22
CA HIS A 228 12.70 -0.46 -13.08
C HIS A 228 11.41 -1.10 -12.55
N GLN A 229 10.27 -0.39 -12.63
CA GLN A 229 8.98 -0.91 -12.15
C GLN A 229 8.59 -2.24 -12.79
N ASP A 230 8.91 -2.46 -14.06
CA ASP A 230 8.63 -3.73 -14.75
C ASP A 230 9.37 -4.92 -14.12
N GLU A 231 10.62 -4.70 -13.67
CA GLU A 231 11.41 -5.70 -12.93
C GLU A 231 10.76 -6.00 -11.58
N VAL A 232 10.40 -4.96 -10.84
CA VAL A 232 9.72 -5.09 -9.52
C VAL A 232 8.41 -5.86 -9.65
N VAL A 233 7.60 -5.56 -10.68
CA VAL A 233 6.34 -6.27 -10.94
C VAL A 233 6.58 -7.74 -11.30
N GLU A 234 7.62 -8.03 -12.07
CA GLU A 234 7.98 -9.40 -12.41
C GLU A 234 8.44 -10.21 -11.19
N ASP A 235 9.23 -9.61 -10.29
CA ASP A 235 9.64 -10.26 -9.05
C ASP A 235 8.45 -10.52 -8.11
N ILE A 236 7.54 -9.55 -7.98
CA ILE A 236 6.26 -9.75 -7.27
C ILE A 236 5.50 -10.93 -7.88
N ARG A 237 5.42 -11.01 -9.21
CA ARG A 237 4.74 -12.10 -9.90
C ARG A 237 5.38 -13.45 -9.60
N GLN A 238 6.71 -13.56 -9.66
CA GLN A 238 7.41 -14.81 -9.35
C GLN A 238 7.23 -15.21 -7.89
N TRP A 239 7.30 -14.25 -6.98
CA TRP A 239 7.05 -14.48 -5.57
C TRP A 239 5.63 -15.00 -5.32
N LEU A 240 4.61 -14.34 -5.85
CA LEU A 240 3.21 -14.79 -5.74
C LEU A 240 3.00 -16.20 -6.28
N LYS A 241 3.62 -16.53 -7.43
CA LYS A 241 3.58 -17.89 -7.98
C LYS A 241 4.19 -18.90 -7.01
N SER A 242 5.33 -18.58 -6.39
CA SER A 242 6.01 -19.47 -5.44
C SER A 242 5.24 -19.75 -4.15
N LYS A 243 4.34 -18.83 -3.75
CA LYS A 243 3.55 -18.96 -2.52
C LYS A 243 2.18 -19.57 -2.74
N LEU A 244 1.57 -19.34 -3.91
CA LEU A 244 0.17 -19.62 -4.16
C LEU A 244 -0.09 -20.72 -5.21
N ILE A 245 0.94 -21.21 -5.91
CA ILE A 245 0.87 -22.22 -6.97
C ILE A 245 1.88 -23.33 -6.67
#